data_AF-A0A3M8PYS1-F1
#
_entry.id   AF-A0A3M8PYS1-F1
#
_cell.length_a   1.000
_cell.length_b   1.000
_cell.length_c   1.000
_cell.angle_alpha   90.00
_cell.angle_beta   90.00
_cell.angle_gamma   90.00
#
_symmetry.space_group_name_H-M   'P 1'
#
loop_
_entity.id
_entity.type
_entity.pdbx_description
1 polymer ?
#
loop_
_entity_poly.entity_id
_entity_poly.type
_entity_poly.pdbx_seq_one_letter_code
_entity_poly.pdbx_strand_id
1 'polypeptide(L)'
;MRSFVRLSGLVMLLSLLFSAVVVQASDTTADALDRLKNMTQSFSTLSYDGVFVHSETKKMNSMRVRHYLNNGIEYESLVDLDGKKLEIIRIDDKVIHVYPDAQMTNVNMPARPPFKRFKNVDGERLLQGYMMSVDPQLGRIADREVISVLLVPRDDYRYGHRFWLDKENHFLLKHDMLKKDGELLERVQFTSVNFTPDLKDEDFVPKEGSYASSVVDSQPRRIKNLWQFDWLPAGFGLVWPEARALNHGTSMLLLSDGMSTVSVFVEPTMKPMGLSLLAMGATMAGELTIEVKDQLYLLTMVGEVPPATIEKLLTSFGPIQGYD
;
A
#
# COMPACT_ATOMS: atom_id res chain seq x y z
N MET A 1 78.57 -44.05 -17.00
CA MET A 1 78.39 -44.76 -15.70
C MET A 1 76.89 -44.75 -15.38
N ARG A 2 76.25 -45.93 -15.32
CA ARG A 2 75.00 -46.33 -14.61
C ARG A 2 73.96 -45.23 -14.32
N SER A 3 72.67 -45.31 -14.68
CA SER A 3 71.70 -46.36 -14.35
C SER A 3 70.34 -46.07 -15.01
N PHE A 4 69.63 -47.14 -15.41
CA PHE A 4 68.19 -47.18 -15.72
C PHE A 4 67.32 -46.78 -14.51
N VAL A 5 66.08 -46.31 -14.76
CA VAL A 5 64.79 -46.98 -14.41
C VAL A 5 63.63 -46.22 -15.09
N ARG A 6 62.80 -46.95 -15.85
CA ARG A 6 61.41 -46.62 -16.22
C ARG A 6 60.48 -47.14 -15.12
N LEU A 7 59.43 -46.40 -14.75
CA LEU A 7 58.13 -46.91 -14.27
C LEU A 7 57.23 -45.68 -14.04
N SER A 8 56.18 -45.41 -14.81
CA SER A 8 54.86 -46.07 -14.89
C SER A 8 53.80 -45.15 -14.29
N GLY A 9 52.64 -45.15 -14.91
CA GLY A 9 51.62 -44.12 -14.73
C GLY A 9 51.07 -44.00 -13.33
N LEU A 10 50.66 -42.78 -13.00
CA LEU A 10 49.52 -42.56 -12.13
C LEU A 10 48.72 -41.38 -12.70
N VAL A 11 47.70 -41.75 -13.47
CA VAL A 11 46.53 -40.91 -13.74
C VAL A 11 45.90 -40.64 -12.38
N MET A 12 46.25 -39.51 -11.75
CA MET A 12 45.62 -39.09 -10.51
C MET A 12 44.44 -38.19 -10.91
N LEU A 13 43.25 -38.81 -10.88
CA LEU A 13 41.96 -38.16 -11.02
C LEU A 13 41.94 -36.87 -10.20
N LEU A 14 41.86 -35.74 -10.89
CA LEU A 14 41.42 -34.47 -10.33
C LEU A 14 39.91 -34.57 -10.12
N SER A 15 39.49 -35.25 -9.05
CA SER A 15 38.09 -35.31 -8.63
C SER A 15 37.64 -33.90 -8.22
N LEU A 16 36.95 -33.22 -9.12
CA LEU A 16 36.15 -32.03 -8.86
C LEU A 16 35.21 -32.32 -7.68
N LEU A 17 35.56 -31.85 -6.49
CA LEU A 17 34.61 -31.58 -5.44
C LEU A 17 33.88 -30.29 -5.79
N PHE A 18 32.96 -30.37 -6.74
CA PHE A 18 31.90 -29.37 -6.89
C PHE A 18 30.93 -29.61 -5.74
N SER A 19 31.26 -29.11 -4.56
CA SER A 19 30.29 -28.95 -3.48
C SER A 19 29.25 -27.97 -3.99
N ALA A 20 28.14 -28.48 -4.50
CA ALA A 20 26.93 -27.70 -4.68
C ALA A 20 26.53 -27.22 -3.29
N VAL A 21 26.88 -25.98 -2.96
CA VAL A 21 26.27 -25.28 -1.84
C VAL A 21 24.84 -25.05 -2.27
N VAL A 22 23.97 -25.98 -1.90
CA VAL A 22 22.54 -25.74 -1.91
C VAL A 22 22.33 -24.69 -0.84
N VAL A 23 22.28 -23.42 -1.25
CA VAL A 23 21.77 -22.36 -0.39
C VAL A 23 20.31 -22.72 -0.13
N GLN A 24 20.05 -23.39 0.99
CA GLN A 24 18.69 -23.49 1.51
C GLN A 24 18.27 -22.06 1.81
N ALA A 25 17.42 -21.50 0.95
CA ALA A 25 16.64 -20.34 1.31
C ALA A 25 15.82 -20.76 2.52
N SER A 26 16.22 -20.31 3.71
CA SER A 26 15.42 -20.47 4.91
C SER A 26 14.07 -19.83 4.62
N ASP A 27 12.99 -20.60 4.72
CA ASP A 27 11.64 -20.06 4.59
C ASP A 27 11.37 -19.13 5.78
N THR A 28 11.67 -17.86 5.57
CA THR A 28 11.45 -16.80 6.57
C THR A 28 10.05 -16.20 6.48
N THR A 29 9.10 -16.85 5.81
CA THR A 29 7.75 -16.32 5.60
C THR A 29 7.05 -16.01 6.92
N ALA A 30 7.16 -16.90 7.92
CA ALA A 30 6.55 -16.68 9.24
C ALA A 30 7.18 -15.48 9.97
N ASP A 31 8.52 -15.38 9.98
CA ASP A 31 9.24 -14.25 10.58
C ASP A 31 8.92 -12.93 9.86
N ALA A 32 8.84 -12.94 8.53
CA ALA A 32 8.42 -11.79 7.74
C ALA A 32 7.01 -11.31 8.13
N LEU A 33 6.06 -12.23 8.27
CA LEU A 33 4.70 -11.91 8.65
C LEU A 33 4.62 -11.32 10.07
N ASP A 34 5.34 -11.90 11.03
CA ASP A 34 5.37 -11.39 12.40
C ASP A 34 6.00 -9.99 12.48
N ARG A 35 7.04 -9.72 11.68
CA ARG A 35 7.62 -8.38 11.54
C ARG A 35 6.63 -7.38 10.96
N LEU A 36 5.83 -7.75 9.96
CA LEU A 36 4.78 -6.89 9.42
C LEU A 36 3.69 -6.60 10.46
N LYS A 37 3.29 -7.58 11.28
CA LYS A 37 2.34 -7.36 12.39
C LYS A 37 2.91 -6.41 13.45
N ASN A 38 4.18 -6.58 13.82
CA ASN A 38 4.83 -5.67 14.76
C ASN A 38 4.92 -4.24 14.20
N MET A 39 5.19 -4.11 12.90
CA MET A 39 5.15 -2.84 12.20
C MET A 39 3.75 -2.19 12.31
N THR A 40 2.66 -2.92 12.05
CA THR A 40 1.30 -2.34 12.15
C THR A 40 1.00 -1.88 13.57
N GLN A 41 1.41 -2.66 14.58
CA GLN A 41 1.25 -2.30 15.98
C GLN A 41 2.02 -1.02 16.34
N SER A 42 3.26 -0.86 15.84
CA SER A 42 4.08 0.32 16.12
C SER A 42 3.41 1.63 15.69
N PHE A 43 2.72 1.63 14.55
CA PHE A 43 1.97 2.80 14.05
C PHE A 43 0.77 3.17 14.93
N SER A 44 0.20 2.22 15.67
CA SER A 44 -0.95 2.47 16.54
C SER A 44 -0.56 2.83 17.97
N THR A 45 0.67 2.50 18.40
CA THR A 45 1.07 2.62 19.82
C THR A 45 2.14 3.66 20.08
N LEU A 46 3.03 3.94 19.13
CA LEU A 46 4.13 4.87 19.33
C LEU A 46 3.69 6.30 19.08
N SER A 47 4.06 7.22 19.96
CA SER A 47 4.06 8.65 19.63
C SER A 47 5.31 8.96 18.80
N TYR A 48 5.15 9.72 17.72
CA TYR A 48 6.28 10.10 16.87
C TYR A 48 6.08 11.42 16.14
N ASP A 49 7.19 12.07 15.81
CA ASP A 49 7.24 13.26 14.98
C ASP A 49 8.36 13.06 13.95
N GLY A 50 8.00 12.98 12.69
CA GLY A 50 8.94 12.64 11.63
C GLY A 50 8.67 13.35 10.33
N VAL A 51 9.73 13.50 9.55
CA VAL A 51 9.69 13.99 8.17
C VAL A 51 10.01 12.85 7.24
N PHE A 52 9.21 12.70 6.19
CA PHE A 52 9.45 11.72 5.14
C PHE A 52 9.35 12.37 3.77
N VAL A 53 10.00 11.74 2.80
CA VAL A 53 9.85 12.03 1.38
C VAL A 53 8.99 10.95 0.75
N HIS A 54 8.03 11.38 -0.06
CA HIS A 54 7.30 10.52 -0.99
C HIS A 54 7.80 10.82 -2.40
N SER A 55 8.08 9.77 -3.15
CA SER A 55 8.57 9.84 -4.51
C SER A 55 7.80 8.86 -5.38
N GLU A 56 7.25 9.37 -6.48
CA GLU A 56 6.54 8.58 -7.46
C GLU A 56 6.91 9.10 -8.86
N THR A 57 7.41 8.22 -9.73
CA THR A 57 7.92 8.58 -11.06
C THR A 57 8.98 9.69 -11.03
N LYS A 58 8.62 10.93 -11.39
CA LYS A 58 9.48 12.12 -11.38
C LYS A 58 9.04 13.18 -10.36
N LYS A 59 8.00 12.89 -9.58
CA LYS A 59 7.50 13.79 -8.54
C LYS A 59 8.07 13.36 -7.20
N MET A 60 8.36 14.36 -6.37
CA MET A 60 8.80 14.17 -5.00
C MET A 60 8.20 15.28 -4.15
N ASN A 61 7.69 14.93 -2.98
CA ASN A 61 7.21 15.86 -1.97
C ASN A 61 7.66 15.40 -0.59
N SER A 62 8.00 16.36 0.26
CA SER A 62 8.31 16.14 1.66
C SER A 62 7.09 16.47 2.52
N MET A 63 6.84 15.62 3.51
CA MET A 63 5.72 15.75 4.44
C MET A 63 6.21 15.52 5.87
N ARG A 64 5.59 16.21 6.82
CA ARG A 64 5.75 15.93 8.25
C ARG A 64 4.54 15.17 8.76
N VAL A 65 4.78 14.08 9.47
CA VAL A 65 3.75 13.35 10.20
C VAL A 65 4.01 13.48 11.70
N ARG A 66 2.96 13.77 12.46
CA ARG A 66 2.96 13.68 13.93
C ARG A 66 1.88 12.72 14.35
N HIS A 67 2.20 11.82 15.27
CA HIS A 67 1.27 10.90 15.89
C HIS A 67 1.44 10.94 17.39
N TYR A 68 0.31 10.94 18.09
CA TYR A 68 0.27 11.03 19.54
C TYR A 68 -0.93 10.24 20.06
N LEU A 69 -0.69 9.37 21.03
CA LEU A 69 -1.73 8.58 21.68
C LEU A 69 -1.91 9.07 23.13
N ASN A 70 -3.09 9.58 23.45
CA ASN A 70 -3.42 10.04 24.80
C ASN A 70 -4.73 9.44 25.28
N ASN A 71 -4.72 8.71 26.40
CA ASN A 71 -5.91 8.08 26.99
C ASN A 71 -6.74 7.25 25.99
N GLY A 72 -6.08 6.61 25.02
CA GLY A 72 -6.73 5.83 23.96
C GLY A 72 -7.26 6.65 22.77
N ILE A 73 -7.11 7.97 22.80
CA ILE A 73 -7.44 8.86 21.67
C ILE A 73 -6.21 9.01 20.81
N GLU A 74 -6.34 8.64 19.53
CA GLU A 74 -5.29 8.77 18.53
C GLU A 74 -5.36 10.14 17.86
N TYR A 75 -4.28 10.90 17.95
CA TYR A 75 -4.07 12.18 17.29
C TYR A 75 -3.03 12.00 16.18
N GLU A 76 -3.36 12.43 14.97
CA GLU A 76 -2.44 12.40 13.83
C GLU A 76 -2.51 13.73 13.09
N SER A 77 -1.37 14.23 12.63
CA SER A 77 -1.32 15.32 11.66
C SER A 77 -0.38 14.97 10.52
N LEU A 78 -0.74 15.37 9.32
CA LEU A 78 0.06 15.23 8.11
C LEU A 78 0.11 16.59 7.42
N VAL A 79 1.31 17.10 7.19
CA VAL A 79 1.53 18.46 6.67
C VAL A 79 2.48 18.39 5.48
N ASP A 80 2.09 18.96 4.34
CA ASP A 80 2.99 19.20 3.22
C ASP A 80 4.04 20.25 3.61
N LEU A 81 5.31 19.92 3.41
CA LEU A 81 6.44 20.82 3.64
C LEU A 81 6.90 21.53 2.35
N ASP A 82 6.43 21.04 1.20
CA ASP A 82 6.69 21.62 -0.12
C ASP A 82 5.42 22.26 -0.70
N GLY A 83 5.59 23.35 -1.46
CA GLY A 83 4.48 23.97 -2.18
C GLY A 83 3.44 24.65 -1.27
N LYS A 84 2.15 24.49 -1.60
CA LYS A 84 1.05 25.05 -0.79
C LYS A 84 0.86 24.17 0.44
N LYS A 85 1.01 24.76 1.64
CA LYS A 85 0.82 24.07 2.91
C LYS A 85 -0.60 23.52 3.02
N LEU A 86 -0.76 22.21 2.83
CA LEU A 86 -1.96 21.46 3.18
C LEU A 86 -1.70 20.76 4.53
N GLU A 87 -2.66 20.84 5.43
CA GLU A 87 -2.62 20.11 6.70
C GLU A 87 -3.87 19.23 6.82
N ILE A 88 -3.66 18.00 7.27
CA ILE A 88 -4.73 17.06 7.59
C ILE A 88 -4.53 16.69 9.03
N ILE A 89 -5.56 16.93 9.84
CA ILE A 89 -5.57 16.53 11.24
C ILE A 89 -6.60 15.43 11.40
N ARG A 90 -6.24 14.37 12.11
CA ARG A 90 -7.15 13.31 12.50
C ARG A 90 -7.15 13.18 14.00
N ILE A 91 -8.35 13.14 14.57
CA ILE A 91 -8.58 12.82 15.97
C ILE A 91 -9.56 11.64 15.97
N ASP A 92 -9.03 10.45 16.22
CA ASP A 92 -9.75 9.18 16.13
C ASP A 92 -10.39 9.01 14.72
N ASP A 93 -11.72 8.90 14.64
CA ASP A 93 -12.44 8.78 13.36
C ASP A 93 -12.73 10.13 12.68
N LYS A 94 -12.45 11.26 13.33
CA LYS A 94 -12.70 12.59 12.76
C LYS A 94 -11.51 13.07 11.96
N VAL A 95 -11.73 13.34 10.67
CA VAL A 95 -10.73 13.95 9.79
C VAL A 95 -11.10 15.41 9.57
N ILE A 96 -10.13 16.30 9.76
CA ILE A 96 -10.22 17.73 9.57
C ILE A 96 -9.22 18.11 8.48
N HIS A 97 -9.73 18.58 7.35
CA HIS A 97 -8.89 19.16 6.30
C HIS A 97 -8.68 20.64 6.56
N VAL A 98 -7.45 21.10 6.41
CA VAL A 98 -7.01 22.42 6.83
C VAL A 98 -6.31 23.10 5.65
N TYR A 99 -7.02 24.05 5.02
CA TYR A 99 -6.59 24.72 3.77
C TYR A 99 -6.19 26.18 4.00
N PRO A 100 -5.14 26.67 3.29
CA PRO A 100 -4.76 28.08 3.30
C PRO A 100 -5.69 28.96 2.46
N ASP A 101 -6.51 28.38 1.56
CA ASP A 101 -7.41 29.11 0.65
C ASP A 101 -8.79 28.42 0.60
N ALA A 102 -9.87 29.20 0.75
CA ALA A 102 -11.26 28.76 0.79
C ALA A 102 -11.71 28.07 -0.51
N GLN A 103 -11.06 28.39 -1.63
CA GLN A 103 -11.42 27.86 -2.95
C GLN A 103 -10.92 26.43 -3.19
N MET A 104 -10.10 25.87 -2.29
CA MET A 104 -9.54 24.51 -2.40
C MET A 104 -10.42 23.42 -1.79
N THR A 105 -11.64 23.75 -1.34
CA THR A 105 -12.60 22.80 -0.74
C THR A 105 -13.08 21.69 -1.68
N ASN A 106 -12.86 21.83 -3.00
CA ASN A 106 -13.23 20.84 -4.02
C ASN A 106 -12.09 19.90 -4.44
N VAL A 107 -10.93 19.94 -3.80
CA VAL A 107 -9.86 18.98 -4.07
C VAL A 107 -10.17 17.70 -3.29
N ASN A 108 -10.95 16.81 -3.91
CA ASN A 108 -11.05 15.40 -3.53
C ASN A 108 -9.71 14.70 -3.82
N MET A 109 -8.64 15.08 -3.11
CA MET A 109 -7.46 14.23 -3.02
C MET A 109 -7.72 13.18 -1.94
N PRO A 110 -7.55 11.89 -2.23
CA PRO A 110 -7.45 10.89 -1.18
C PRO A 110 -6.08 11.05 -0.53
N ALA A 111 -5.87 12.13 0.23
CA ALA A 111 -4.69 12.32 1.04
C ALA A 111 -4.79 11.44 2.29
N ARG A 112 -4.81 10.12 2.06
CA ARG A 112 -4.59 9.14 3.11
C ARG A 112 -3.10 9.20 3.44
N PRO A 113 -2.72 9.22 4.73
CA PRO A 113 -1.32 9.01 5.09
C PRO A 113 -0.86 7.70 4.44
N PRO A 114 0.28 7.69 3.73
CA PRO A 114 0.72 6.50 2.98
C PRO A 114 0.92 5.27 3.87
N PHE A 115 1.03 5.47 5.18
CA PHE A 115 1.23 4.42 6.17
C PHE A 115 -0.07 3.81 6.72
N LYS A 116 -1.22 4.51 6.63
CA LYS A 116 -2.48 4.01 7.20
C LYS A 116 -2.99 2.76 6.49
N ARG A 117 -2.59 2.54 5.22
CA ARG A 117 -2.89 1.29 4.49
C ARG A 117 -2.39 0.04 5.20
N PHE A 118 -1.40 0.18 6.09
CA PHE A 118 -0.82 -0.91 6.85
C PHE A 118 -1.38 -1.07 8.27
N LYS A 119 -2.52 -0.48 8.65
CA LYS A 119 -3.00 -0.59 10.06
C LYS A 119 -3.41 -2.00 10.48
N ASN A 120 -3.79 -2.88 9.55
CA ASN A 120 -4.11 -4.27 9.83
C ASN A 120 -3.47 -5.16 8.78
N VAL A 121 -2.63 -6.11 9.20
CA VAL A 121 -2.07 -7.15 8.33
C VAL A 121 -2.95 -8.38 8.39
N ASP A 122 -3.66 -8.66 7.30
CA ASP A 122 -4.37 -9.94 7.10
C ASP A 122 -3.37 -10.97 6.55
N GLY A 123 -2.70 -11.67 7.47
CA GLY A 123 -1.66 -12.62 7.10
C GLY A 123 -2.12 -13.74 6.19
N GLU A 124 -3.36 -14.23 6.36
CA GLU A 124 -3.89 -15.30 5.52
C GLU A 124 -4.12 -14.85 4.08
N ARG A 125 -4.63 -13.63 3.86
CA ARG A 125 -4.75 -13.06 2.51
C ARG A 125 -3.38 -12.79 1.88
N LEU A 126 -2.44 -12.23 2.65
CA LEU A 126 -1.09 -11.95 2.15
C LEU A 126 -0.37 -13.22 1.70
N LEU A 127 -0.47 -14.31 2.47
CA LEU A 127 0.18 -15.59 2.13
C LEU A 127 -0.32 -16.18 0.80
N GLN A 128 -1.57 -15.91 0.43
CA GLN A 128 -2.13 -16.32 -0.87
C GLN A 128 -1.56 -15.52 -2.04
N GLY A 129 -1.27 -14.24 -1.84
CA GLY A 129 -0.80 -13.32 -2.88
C GLY A 129 0.72 -13.19 -3.00
N TYR A 130 1.46 -13.43 -1.92
CA TYR A 130 2.88 -13.09 -1.81
C TYR A 130 3.73 -14.25 -1.25
N MET A 131 4.96 -14.34 -1.75
CA MET A 131 6.07 -14.96 -1.05
C MET A 131 6.76 -13.88 -0.23
N MET A 132 7.16 -14.22 1.00
CA MET A 132 7.74 -13.25 1.93
C MET A 132 9.10 -13.70 2.42
N SER A 133 10.04 -12.76 2.50
CA SER A 133 11.36 -13.04 3.03
C SER A 133 11.90 -11.90 3.88
N VAL A 134 12.67 -12.25 4.91
CA VAL A 134 13.44 -11.28 5.69
C VAL A 134 14.86 -11.26 5.15
N ASP A 135 15.34 -10.08 4.81
CA ASP A 135 16.75 -9.84 4.54
C ASP A 135 17.41 -9.41 5.87
N PRO A 136 18.28 -10.26 6.44
CA PRO A 136 18.92 -9.98 7.73
C PRO A 136 20.07 -8.98 7.60
N GLN A 137 20.45 -8.54 6.40
CA GLN A 137 21.50 -7.55 6.24
C GLN A 137 21.07 -6.22 6.88
N LEU A 138 21.86 -5.78 7.85
CA LEU A 138 21.61 -4.54 8.56
C LEU A 138 21.84 -3.36 7.62
N GLY A 139 20.79 -2.57 7.43
CA GLY A 139 20.84 -1.28 6.76
C GLY A 139 20.75 -0.12 7.75
N ARG A 140 20.80 1.10 7.23
CA ARG A 140 20.54 2.33 8.01
C ARG A 140 19.59 3.23 7.24
N ILE A 141 18.52 3.70 7.90
CA ILE A 141 17.58 4.71 7.38
C ILE A 141 17.33 5.73 8.50
N ALA A 142 17.39 7.03 8.17
CA ALA A 142 17.21 8.12 9.15
C ALA A 142 18.10 7.97 10.42
N ASP A 143 19.33 7.48 10.22
CA ASP A 143 20.31 7.17 11.28
C ASP A 143 19.92 6.02 12.24
N ARG A 144 18.98 5.16 11.84
CA ARG A 144 18.51 4.02 12.63
C ARG A 144 18.82 2.70 11.93
N GLU A 145 19.19 1.68 12.71
CA GLU A 145 19.42 0.34 12.18
C GLU A 145 18.11 -0.28 11.71
N VAL A 146 18.11 -0.85 10.51
CA VAL A 146 16.92 -1.48 9.92
C VAL A 146 17.18 -2.91 9.50
N ILE A 147 16.11 -3.69 9.59
CA ILE A 147 15.92 -4.96 8.89
C ILE A 147 14.98 -4.75 7.72
N SER A 148 15.02 -5.59 6.69
CA SER A 148 14.05 -5.47 5.60
C SER A 148 13.22 -6.71 5.35
N VAL A 149 11.94 -6.48 5.05
CA VAL A 149 10.96 -7.50 4.68
C VAL A 149 10.59 -7.28 3.21
N LEU A 150 10.73 -8.31 2.39
CA LEU A 150 10.38 -8.29 0.98
C LEU A 150 9.15 -9.15 0.73
N LEU A 151 8.17 -8.60 0.02
CA LEU A 151 6.98 -9.28 -0.48
C LEU A 151 7.11 -9.37 -2.00
N VAL A 152 7.23 -10.60 -2.50
CA VAL A 152 7.29 -10.90 -3.94
C VAL A 152 5.93 -11.44 -4.37
N PRO A 153 5.25 -10.82 -5.36
CA PRO A 153 3.99 -11.32 -5.89
C PRO A 153 4.10 -12.76 -6.40
N ARG A 154 3.08 -13.58 -6.14
CA ARG A 154 2.96 -14.93 -6.71
C ARG A 154 2.36 -14.94 -8.11
N ASP A 155 1.79 -13.81 -8.54
CA ASP A 155 1.12 -13.62 -9.83
C ASP A 155 1.41 -12.24 -10.43
N ASP A 156 0.79 -11.95 -11.58
CA ASP A 156 0.95 -10.69 -12.33
C ASP A 156 -0.04 -9.60 -11.92
N TYR A 157 -0.83 -9.81 -10.87
CA TYR A 157 -1.99 -8.98 -10.55
C TYR A 157 -1.75 -7.96 -9.43
N ARG A 158 -0.50 -7.84 -8.95
CA ARG A 158 -0.12 -6.94 -7.85
C ARG A 158 1.35 -6.56 -7.94
N TYR A 159 1.72 -5.48 -7.26
CA TYR A 159 3.10 -5.01 -7.17
C TYR A 159 3.86 -5.67 -6.03
N GLY A 160 5.18 -5.72 -6.13
CA GLY A 160 6.04 -6.14 -5.03
C GLY A 160 6.26 -5.02 -4.03
N HIS A 161 6.65 -5.38 -2.80
CA HIS A 161 6.88 -4.41 -1.74
C HIS A 161 8.13 -4.73 -0.94
N ARG A 162 8.89 -3.71 -0.56
CA ARG A 162 9.98 -3.86 0.40
C ARG A 162 9.80 -2.86 1.54
N PHE A 163 9.87 -3.37 2.75
CA PHE A 163 9.71 -2.61 4.00
C PHE A 163 11.03 -2.61 4.73
N TRP A 164 11.48 -1.44 5.20
CA TRP A 164 12.62 -1.33 6.11
C TRP A 164 12.10 -0.90 7.46
N LEU A 165 12.21 -1.82 8.41
CA LEU A 165 11.67 -1.67 9.76
C LEU A 165 12.79 -1.34 10.72
N ASP A 166 12.55 -0.37 11.59
CA ASP A 166 13.42 -0.07 12.70
C ASP A 166 13.64 -1.32 13.56
N LYS A 167 14.90 -1.60 13.88
CA LYS A 167 15.24 -2.81 14.64
C LYS A 167 14.80 -2.72 16.11
N GLU A 168 14.71 -1.52 16.67
CA GLU A 168 14.37 -1.32 18.08
C GLU A 168 12.86 -1.36 18.32
N ASN A 169 12.09 -0.67 17.48
CA ASN A 169 10.65 -0.47 17.71
C ASN A 169 9.74 -0.93 16.55
N HIS A 170 10.30 -1.57 15.53
CA HIS A 170 9.59 -2.12 14.35
C HIS A 170 8.91 -1.09 13.45
N PHE A 171 9.12 0.21 13.68
CA PHE A 171 8.52 1.27 12.90
C PHE A 171 9.01 1.25 11.45
N LEU A 172 8.09 1.46 10.50
CA LEU A 172 8.43 1.49 9.07
C LEU A 172 9.14 2.80 8.73
N LEU A 173 10.45 2.71 8.46
CA LEU A 173 11.28 3.87 8.11
C LEU A 173 11.37 4.09 6.61
N LYS A 174 11.18 3.05 5.81
CA LYS A 174 11.14 3.14 4.35
C LYS A 174 10.24 2.06 3.76
N HIS A 175 9.50 2.41 2.72
CA HIS A 175 8.71 1.50 1.90
C HIS A 175 9.01 1.76 0.42
N ASP A 176 9.30 0.69 -0.32
CA ASP A 176 9.41 0.70 -1.77
C ASP A 176 8.30 -0.17 -2.36
N MET A 177 7.61 0.36 -3.37
CA MET A 177 6.73 -0.40 -4.25
C MET A 177 7.46 -0.71 -5.54
N LEU A 178 7.39 -1.97 -5.99
CA LEU A 178 8.23 -2.51 -7.05
C LEU A 178 7.35 -3.14 -8.14
N LYS A 179 7.71 -2.92 -9.41
CA LYS A 179 7.22 -3.75 -10.51
C LYS A 179 7.77 -5.18 -10.39
N LYS A 180 7.20 -6.09 -11.17
CA LYS A 180 7.62 -7.50 -11.22
C LYS A 180 9.09 -7.69 -11.63
N ASP A 181 9.63 -6.80 -12.45
CA ASP A 181 11.04 -6.80 -12.86
C ASP A 181 11.98 -6.17 -11.81
N GLY A 182 11.44 -5.68 -10.69
CA GLY A 182 12.18 -5.00 -9.63
C GLY A 182 12.34 -3.50 -9.81
N GLU A 183 11.78 -2.90 -10.87
CA GLU A 183 11.78 -1.45 -11.05
C GLU A 183 11.01 -0.74 -9.92
N LEU A 184 11.59 0.32 -9.35
CA LEU A 184 10.97 1.13 -8.31
C LEU A 184 9.85 2.00 -8.89
N LEU A 185 8.62 1.83 -8.39
CA LEU A 185 7.45 2.64 -8.76
C LEU A 185 7.27 3.83 -7.84
N GLU A 186 7.29 3.54 -6.55
CA GLU A 186 6.97 4.46 -5.46
C GLU A 186 7.94 4.21 -4.31
N ARG A 187 8.36 5.30 -3.66
CA ARG A 187 9.12 5.25 -2.41
C ARG A 187 8.52 6.20 -1.40
N VAL A 188 8.38 5.71 -0.18
CA VAL A 188 8.14 6.53 1.01
C VAL A 188 9.32 6.30 1.95
N GLN A 189 10.01 7.35 2.38
CA GLN A 189 11.20 7.21 3.22
C GLN A 189 11.30 8.33 4.24
N PHE A 190 11.42 7.98 5.52
CA PHE A 190 11.74 8.94 6.57
C PHE A 190 13.16 9.47 6.40
N THR A 191 13.29 10.80 6.50
CA THR A 191 14.58 11.50 6.57
C THR A 191 14.96 11.79 8.02
N SER A 192 13.97 11.93 8.91
CA SER A 192 14.15 12.03 10.36
C SER A 192 12.90 11.55 11.09
N VAL A 193 13.06 11.01 12.30
CA VAL A 193 11.94 10.66 13.18
C VAL A 193 12.37 10.73 14.65
N ASN A 194 11.54 11.33 15.50
CA ASN A 194 11.66 11.34 16.95
C ASN A 194 10.52 10.51 17.55
N PHE A 195 10.85 9.48 18.34
CA PHE A 195 9.88 8.60 19.01
C PHE A 195 9.57 8.99 20.47
N THR A 196 10.16 10.08 20.96
CA THR A 196 9.83 10.68 22.25
C THR A 196 9.54 12.18 22.07
N PRO A 197 8.57 12.56 21.23
CA PRO A 197 8.24 13.97 21.06
C PRO A 197 7.38 14.45 22.25
N ASP A 198 7.54 15.71 22.65
CA ASP A 198 6.66 16.37 23.65
C ASP A 198 5.41 16.93 22.93
N LEU A 199 4.56 16.02 22.45
CA LEU A 199 3.29 16.35 21.80
C LEU A 199 2.15 16.40 22.82
N LYS A 200 1.22 17.32 22.59
CA LYS A 200 0.02 17.53 23.42
C LYS A 200 -1.21 17.65 22.52
N ASP A 201 -2.40 17.42 23.08
CA ASP A 201 -3.67 17.53 22.35
C ASP A 201 -3.81 18.88 21.62
N GLU A 202 -3.28 19.95 22.24
CA GLU A 202 -3.26 21.33 21.71
C GLU A 202 -2.49 21.47 20.38
N ASP A 203 -1.53 20.58 20.11
CA ASP A 203 -0.73 20.59 18.87
C ASP A 203 -1.50 20.14 17.64
N PHE A 204 -2.69 19.57 17.84
CA PHE A 204 -3.61 19.03 16.83
C PHE A 204 -4.89 19.86 16.71
N VAL A 205 -4.87 21.11 17.17
CA VAL A 205 -5.97 22.05 16.98
C VAL A 205 -5.61 23.00 15.82
N PRO A 206 -6.43 23.10 14.76
CA PRO A 206 -6.21 24.10 13.71
C PRO A 206 -6.19 25.51 14.32
N LYS A 207 -5.16 26.30 14.03
CA LYS A 207 -5.06 27.69 14.51
C LYS A 207 -6.16 28.55 13.88
N GLU A 208 -7.00 29.18 14.71
CA GLU A 208 -8.02 30.13 14.26
C GLU A 208 -7.40 31.25 13.40
N GLY A 209 -8.06 31.59 12.28
CA GLY A 209 -7.63 32.66 11.37
C GLY A 209 -6.54 32.29 10.36
N SER A 210 -5.93 31.10 10.45
CA SER A 210 -4.93 30.64 9.46
C SER A 210 -5.50 29.75 8.35
N TYR A 211 -6.79 29.38 8.45
CA TYR A 211 -7.41 28.39 7.59
C TYR A 211 -8.83 28.77 7.19
N ALA A 212 -9.22 28.41 5.97
CA ALA A 212 -10.41 28.94 5.33
C ALA A 212 -11.69 28.10 5.52
N SER A 213 -11.56 26.80 5.84
CA SER A 213 -12.69 25.91 6.12
C SER A 213 -12.18 24.62 6.78
N SER A 214 -12.95 24.07 7.72
CA SER A 214 -12.80 22.70 8.21
C SER A 214 -13.97 21.86 7.67
N VAL A 215 -13.65 20.84 6.87
CA VAL A 215 -14.65 19.86 6.44
C VAL A 215 -14.47 18.60 7.27
N VAL A 216 -15.55 18.17 7.93
CA VAL A 216 -15.62 16.87 8.60
C VAL A 216 -16.20 15.88 7.60
N ASP A 217 -15.42 14.86 7.24
CA ASP A 217 -15.86 13.83 6.31
C ASP A 217 -17.00 13.00 6.93
N SER A 218 -18.14 12.91 6.25
CA SER A 218 -19.27 12.10 6.69
C SER A 218 -19.14 10.69 6.13
N GLN A 219 -19.25 9.66 6.97
CA GLN A 219 -19.20 8.28 6.51
C GLN A 219 -20.29 8.02 5.44
N PRO A 220 -19.92 7.48 4.25
CA PRO A 220 -20.88 7.15 3.21
C PRO A 220 -21.98 6.21 3.70
N ARG A 221 -23.22 6.42 3.26
CA ARG A 221 -24.36 5.59 3.66
C ARG A 221 -24.19 4.16 3.13
N ARG A 222 -24.31 3.16 4.00
CA ARG A 222 -24.33 1.75 3.60
C ARG A 222 -25.59 1.43 2.81
N ILE A 223 -25.42 0.73 1.69
CA ILE A 223 -26.49 0.26 0.81
C ILE A 223 -26.23 -1.18 0.42
N LYS A 224 -27.29 -1.89 0.04
CA LYS A 224 -27.17 -3.27 -0.42
C LYS A 224 -26.22 -3.36 -1.63
N ASN A 225 -25.32 -4.34 -1.59
CA ASN A 225 -24.51 -4.69 -2.76
C ASN A 225 -25.35 -5.48 -3.77
N LEU A 226 -25.34 -5.05 -5.04
CA LEU A 226 -26.05 -5.69 -6.15
C LEU A 226 -25.08 -6.29 -7.20
N TRP A 227 -23.78 -6.25 -6.93
CA TRP A 227 -22.73 -6.59 -7.87
C TRP A 227 -21.81 -7.68 -7.32
N GLN A 228 -21.22 -8.47 -8.21
CA GLN A 228 -20.30 -9.54 -7.89
C GLN A 228 -19.13 -9.60 -8.88
N PHE A 229 -18.08 -10.29 -8.46
CA PHE A 229 -16.96 -10.67 -9.29
C PHE A 229 -17.03 -12.17 -9.55
N ASP A 230 -16.98 -12.56 -10.83
CA ASP A 230 -16.88 -13.97 -11.22
C ASP A 230 -15.43 -14.49 -11.07
N TRP A 231 -14.46 -13.56 -11.01
CA TRP A 231 -13.06 -13.85 -10.75
C TRP A 231 -12.41 -12.75 -9.90
N LEU A 232 -11.56 -13.18 -8.97
CA LEU A 232 -10.67 -12.31 -8.20
C LEU A 232 -9.26 -12.93 -8.20
N PRO A 233 -8.19 -12.10 -8.21
CA PRO A 233 -6.84 -12.59 -7.94
C PRO A 233 -6.78 -13.22 -6.54
N ALA A 234 -5.90 -14.20 -6.33
CA ALA A 234 -5.80 -14.89 -5.04
C ALA A 234 -5.55 -13.90 -3.88
N GLY A 235 -6.22 -14.09 -2.74
CA GLY A 235 -6.16 -13.18 -1.60
C GLY A 235 -7.04 -11.93 -1.71
N PHE A 236 -7.44 -11.48 -2.91
CA PHE A 236 -8.37 -10.34 -3.03
C PHE A 236 -9.78 -10.73 -2.58
N GLY A 237 -10.41 -9.83 -1.84
CA GLY A 237 -11.81 -9.95 -1.46
C GLY A 237 -12.43 -8.59 -1.14
N LEU A 238 -13.75 -8.55 -1.03
CA LEU A 238 -14.46 -7.36 -0.56
C LEU A 238 -14.02 -7.00 0.86
N VAL A 239 -13.76 -5.72 1.08
CA VAL A 239 -13.47 -5.15 2.42
C VAL A 239 -14.77 -4.99 3.21
N TRP A 240 -15.87 -4.67 2.53
CA TRP A 240 -17.20 -4.59 3.12
C TRP A 240 -18.18 -5.46 2.32
N PRO A 241 -19.08 -6.22 2.98
CA PRO A 241 -20.09 -6.98 2.26
C PRO A 241 -21.13 -6.07 1.59
N GLU A 242 -21.43 -4.90 2.19
CA GLU A 242 -22.30 -3.88 1.61
C GLU A 242 -21.55 -2.87 0.73
N ALA A 243 -22.28 -2.28 -0.23
CA ALA A 243 -21.79 -1.14 -0.98
C ALA A 243 -21.99 0.17 -0.20
N ARG A 244 -21.26 1.22 -0.60
CA ARG A 244 -21.39 2.58 -0.05
C ARG A 244 -21.99 3.51 -1.09
N ALA A 245 -23.06 4.23 -0.74
CA ALA A 245 -23.62 5.27 -1.60
C ALA A 245 -22.79 6.56 -1.44
N LEU A 246 -22.24 7.06 -2.54
CA LEU A 246 -21.45 8.30 -2.54
C LEU A 246 -22.32 9.53 -2.85
N ASN A 247 -23.27 9.37 -3.76
CA ASN A 247 -24.22 10.41 -4.17
C ASN A 247 -25.48 9.75 -4.75
N HIS A 248 -26.32 10.52 -5.45
CA HIS A 248 -27.51 9.99 -6.13
C HIS A 248 -27.14 9.13 -7.34
N GLY A 249 -27.02 7.82 -7.12
CA GLY A 249 -26.86 6.81 -8.18
C GLY A 249 -25.50 6.12 -8.20
N THR A 250 -24.47 6.71 -7.59
CA THR A 250 -23.13 6.10 -7.53
C THR A 250 -22.97 5.23 -6.29
N SER A 251 -22.59 3.99 -6.51
CA SER A 251 -22.21 3.04 -5.45
C SER A 251 -20.72 2.71 -5.53
N MET A 252 -20.11 2.45 -4.37
CA MET A 252 -18.71 2.09 -4.23
C MET A 252 -18.57 0.75 -3.50
N LEU A 253 -17.73 -0.13 -4.06
CA LEU A 253 -17.17 -1.29 -3.41
C LEU A 253 -15.66 -1.08 -3.22
N LEU A 254 -15.07 -1.81 -2.28
CA LEU A 254 -13.63 -1.79 -2.04
C LEU A 254 -13.12 -3.22 -1.97
N LEU A 255 -12.15 -3.54 -2.82
CA LEU A 255 -11.43 -4.80 -2.81
C LEU A 255 -10.07 -4.62 -2.15
N SER A 256 -9.58 -5.66 -1.48
CA SER A 256 -8.20 -5.72 -0.98
C SER A 256 -7.69 -7.15 -0.82
N ASP A 257 -6.40 -7.35 -1.06
CA ASP A 257 -5.66 -8.57 -0.70
C ASP A 257 -4.87 -8.45 0.61
N GLY A 258 -5.13 -7.41 1.40
CA GLY A 258 -4.39 -7.08 2.61
C GLY A 258 -3.19 -6.17 2.38
N MET A 259 -2.79 -5.91 1.12
CA MET A 259 -1.71 -5.00 0.77
C MET A 259 -2.15 -3.94 -0.24
N SER A 260 -2.67 -4.39 -1.38
CA SER A 260 -3.24 -3.56 -2.44
C SER A 260 -4.73 -3.35 -2.20
N THR A 261 -5.26 -2.24 -2.72
CA THR A 261 -6.69 -1.96 -2.72
C THR A 261 -7.15 -1.51 -4.10
N VAL A 262 -8.36 -1.93 -4.49
CA VAL A 262 -9.04 -1.44 -5.70
C VAL A 262 -10.40 -0.91 -5.31
N SER A 263 -10.61 0.39 -5.54
CA SER A 263 -11.92 1.04 -5.41
C SER A 263 -12.71 0.78 -6.69
N VAL A 264 -13.96 0.36 -6.54
CA VAL A 264 -14.85 0.01 -7.65
C VAL A 264 -16.07 0.90 -7.55
N PHE A 265 -16.30 1.72 -8.56
CA PHE A 265 -17.44 2.62 -8.66
C PHE A 265 -18.39 2.12 -9.73
N VAL A 266 -19.68 2.23 -9.43
CA VAL A 266 -20.74 1.87 -10.36
C VAL A 266 -21.76 2.99 -10.39
N GLU A 267 -21.98 3.56 -11.56
CA GLU A 267 -22.93 4.65 -11.78
C GLU A 267 -23.77 4.41 -13.05
N PRO A 268 -25.06 4.77 -13.06
CA PRO A 268 -25.86 4.72 -14.28
C PRO A 268 -25.36 5.77 -15.28
N THR A 269 -25.30 5.40 -16.55
CA THR A 269 -24.89 6.30 -17.64
C THR A 269 -25.81 6.15 -18.85
N MET A 270 -25.82 7.17 -19.71
CA MET A 270 -26.48 7.13 -21.02
C MET A 270 -25.48 7.03 -22.18
N LYS A 271 -24.18 7.11 -21.90
CA LYS A 271 -23.12 7.15 -22.91
C LYS A 271 -22.33 5.84 -22.85
N PRO A 272 -22.35 5.02 -23.92
CA PRO A 272 -21.51 3.82 -23.95
C PRO A 272 -20.03 4.20 -24.01
N MET A 273 -19.20 3.42 -23.32
CA MET A 273 -17.74 3.57 -23.31
C MET A 273 -17.10 2.18 -23.38
N GLY A 274 -16.21 1.99 -24.36
CA GLY A 274 -15.39 0.79 -24.42
C GLY A 274 -14.34 0.77 -23.30
N LEU A 275 -13.65 -0.37 -23.16
CA LEU A 275 -12.56 -0.49 -22.18
C LEU A 275 -11.52 0.62 -22.40
N SER A 276 -11.27 1.39 -21.36
CA SER A 276 -10.26 2.45 -21.31
C SER A 276 -9.40 2.25 -20.07
N LEU A 277 -8.08 2.43 -20.20
CA LEU A 277 -7.13 2.33 -19.10
C LEU A 277 -6.27 3.59 -19.04
N LEU A 278 -6.02 4.09 -17.83
CA LEU A 278 -5.17 5.24 -17.57
C LEU A 278 -4.20 4.91 -16.43
N ALA A 279 -2.91 5.14 -16.66
CA ALA A 279 -1.87 5.00 -15.67
C ALA A 279 -1.46 6.37 -15.12
N MET A 280 -1.38 6.49 -13.80
CA MET A 280 -0.88 7.65 -13.06
C MET A 280 0.11 7.17 -12.01
N GLY A 281 1.38 7.02 -12.41
CA GLY A 281 2.41 6.44 -11.56
C GLY A 281 2.11 4.97 -11.23
N ALA A 282 2.04 4.63 -9.94
CA ALA A 282 1.64 3.29 -9.48
C ALA A 282 0.13 3.06 -9.56
N THR A 283 -0.67 4.13 -9.65
CA THR A 283 -2.14 4.03 -9.70
C THR A 283 -2.62 3.72 -11.12
N MET A 284 -3.42 2.68 -11.25
CA MET A 284 -4.16 2.34 -12.46
C MET A 284 -5.64 2.64 -12.30
N ALA A 285 -6.21 3.34 -13.27
CA ALA A 285 -7.63 3.55 -13.43
C ALA A 285 -8.12 2.86 -14.70
N GLY A 286 -9.33 2.32 -14.68
CA GLY A 286 -9.96 1.75 -15.85
C GLY A 286 -11.47 1.92 -15.84
N GLU A 287 -12.02 2.05 -17.03
CA GLU A 287 -13.42 2.33 -17.27
C GLU A 287 -14.00 1.35 -18.30
N LEU A 288 -15.24 0.91 -18.08
CA LEU A 288 -15.98 0.06 -19.00
C LEU A 288 -17.49 0.25 -18.77
N THR A 289 -18.28 0.39 -19.83
CA THR A 289 -19.74 0.31 -19.67
C THR A 289 -20.26 -1.11 -19.86
N ILE A 290 -21.20 -1.51 -19.01
CA ILE A 290 -21.98 -2.74 -19.15
C ILE A 290 -23.48 -2.44 -19.17
N GLU A 291 -24.26 -3.31 -19.78
CA GLU A 291 -25.72 -3.21 -19.83
C GLU A 291 -26.36 -4.22 -18.88
N VAL A 292 -27.29 -3.75 -18.04
CA VAL A 292 -28.04 -4.58 -17.09
C VAL A 292 -29.52 -4.18 -17.15
N LYS A 293 -30.40 -5.12 -17.55
CA LYS A 293 -31.86 -4.90 -17.65
C LYS A 293 -32.20 -3.57 -18.39
N ASP A 294 -31.64 -3.38 -19.59
CA ASP A 294 -31.81 -2.19 -20.46
C ASP A 294 -31.27 -0.85 -19.89
N GLN A 295 -30.49 -0.89 -18.80
CA GLN A 295 -29.79 0.26 -18.24
C GLN A 295 -28.28 0.10 -18.41
N LEU A 296 -27.62 1.13 -18.97
CA LEU A 296 -26.16 1.19 -19.02
C LEU A 296 -25.60 1.66 -17.68
N TYR A 297 -24.54 1.00 -17.24
CA TYR A 297 -23.75 1.36 -16.08
C TYR A 297 -22.31 1.58 -16.50
N LEU A 298 -21.71 2.68 -16.03
CA LEU A 298 -20.28 2.90 -16.11
C LEU A 298 -19.62 2.27 -14.88
N LEU A 299 -18.68 1.37 -15.16
CA LEU A 299 -17.79 0.79 -14.17
C LEU A 299 -16.49 1.59 -14.19
N THR A 300 -16.06 2.05 -13.02
CA THR A 300 -14.74 2.67 -12.86
C THR A 300 -13.99 1.93 -11.76
N MET A 301 -12.79 1.44 -12.05
CA MET A 301 -11.94 0.78 -11.07
C MET A 301 -10.62 1.52 -10.95
N VAL A 302 -10.21 1.83 -9.72
CA VAL A 302 -8.98 2.58 -9.43
C VAL A 302 -8.20 1.91 -8.31
N GLY A 303 -6.91 1.63 -8.53
CA GLY A 303 -6.06 1.05 -7.49
C GLY A 303 -4.57 1.03 -7.84
N GLU A 304 -3.73 0.84 -6.83
CA GLU A 304 -2.29 0.63 -6.96
C GLU A 304 -2.00 -0.84 -7.33
N VAL A 305 -2.37 -1.20 -8.55
CA VAL A 305 -2.21 -2.55 -9.11
C VAL A 305 -1.75 -2.48 -10.57
N PRO A 306 -1.14 -3.53 -11.13
CA PRO A 306 -0.79 -3.59 -12.56
C PRO A 306 -2.01 -3.38 -13.49
N PRO A 307 -1.81 -2.90 -14.73
CA PRO A 307 -2.88 -2.72 -15.70
C PRO A 307 -3.72 -3.99 -15.95
N ALA A 308 -3.06 -5.14 -16.01
CA ALA A 308 -3.69 -6.44 -16.23
C ALA A 308 -4.73 -6.80 -15.15
N THR A 309 -4.57 -6.27 -13.93
CA THR A 309 -5.52 -6.46 -12.83
C THR A 309 -6.81 -5.72 -13.10
N ILE A 310 -6.73 -4.43 -13.44
CA ILE A 310 -7.91 -3.59 -13.71
C ILE A 310 -8.68 -4.11 -14.92
N GLU A 311 -7.98 -4.44 -16.00
CA GLU A 311 -8.59 -5.01 -17.21
C GLU A 311 -9.38 -6.30 -16.92
N LYS A 312 -8.78 -7.22 -16.16
CA LYS A 312 -9.42 -8.50 -15.85
C LYS A 312 -10.56 -8.36 -14.84
N LEU A 313 -10.43 -7.46 -13.87
CA LEU A 313 -11.50 -7.17 -12.92
C LEU A 313 -12.71 -6.54 -13.61
N LEU A 314 -12.52 -5.56 -14.49
CA LEU A 314 -13.60 -4.91 -15.24
C LEU A 314 -14.40 -5.91 -16.09
N THR A 315 -13.70 -6.87 -16.70
CA THR A 315 -14.33 -7.90 -17.55
C THR A 315 -14.92 -9.08 -16.76
N SER A 316 -14.66 -9.16 -15.46
CA SER A 316 -15.17 -10.21 -14.56
C SER A 316 -16.17 -9.68 -13.54
N PHE A 317 -16.65 -8.44 -13.70
CA PHE A 317 -17.54 -7.76 -12.77
C PHE A 317 -18.92 -7.53 -13.39
N GLY A 318 -19.97 -7.87 -12.65
CA GLY A 318 -21.34 -7.80 -13.16
C GLY A 318 -22.39 -7.85 -12.05
N PRO A 319 -23.68 -7.78 -12.41
CA PRO A 319 -24.76 -7.88 -11.44
C PRO A 319 -24.84 -9.28 -10.82
N ILE A 320 -25.28 -9.37 -9.56
CA ILE A 320 -25.57 -10.66 -8.91
C ILE A 320 -26.71 -11.36 -9.68
N GLN A 321 -26.47 -12.58 -10.16
CA GLN A 321 -27.49 -13.36 -10.86
C GLN A 321 -28.64 -13.76 -9.90
N GLY A 322 -29.88 -13.60 -10.36
CA GLY A 322 -31.08 -14.02 -9.61
C GLY A 322 -31.69 -12.97 -8.68
N TYR A 323 -31.27 -11.71 -8.78
CA TYR A 323 -32.02 -10.58 -8.19
C TYR A 323 -33.02 -10.03 -9.20
N ASP A 324 -34.27 -10.47 -9.07
CA ASP A 324 -35.46 -9.92 -9.71
C ASP A 324 -35.88 -8.61 -9.05
#